data_AF-A0A8C5PRL9-F1
#
_entry.id   AF-A0A8C5PRL9-F1
#
_cell.length_a   1.000
_cell.length_b   1.000
_cell.length_c   1.000
_cell.angle_alpha   90.00
_cell.angle_beta   90.00
_cell.angle_gamma   90.00
#
_symmetry.space_group_name_H-M   'P 1'
#
loop_
_entity.id
_entity.type
_entity.pdbx_description
1 polymer ?
#
loop_
_entity_poly.entity_id
_entity_poly.type
_entity_poly.pdbx_seq_one_letter_code
_entity_poly.pdbx_strand_id
1 'polypeptide(L)'
;GDFTALEQGPNRHRDPYNFLTGTEYVVGRKNCAILIQDDQSISRAHAVLSVKHSRSNLSQPHIIPILTIKDSSKYGTFINGEKMENSQPMDLKWGDKVTFGVFNSKYRVEYEPLVVSSSCLNGPEKESLNQALLQLGGHVLGNWTGKCTHLVMSSVKITIKTICALICCRPIVLPEYFNEQLKCIQQKTALTSLASFLPSIDEPSLKSRSVDLSANENRKKIFKDKVFLFLNAKQLKKLSPAVTLGGGEAKLLKEDFNDQSVLENPKACVIDIGTTDSQLSLSDPTQSWTCSVFDVLQRLGVNVCFVLSFLPVH
;
A
#
# COMPACT_ATOMS: atom_id res chain seq x y z
N GLY A 1 6.31 7.50 0.41
CA GLY A 1 6.96 7.23 -0.86
C GLY A 1 8.22 8.02 -0.81
N ASP A 2 9.28 7.39 -0.31
CA ASP A 2 10.58 8.04 -0.24
C ASP A 2 11.20 8.06 -1.63
N PHE A 3 11.74 9.21 -2.01
CA PHE A 3 12.61 9.29 -3.17
C PHE A 3 13.98 8.81 -2.78
N THR A 4 14.62 7.97 -3.60
CA THR A 4 16.00 7.53 -3.36
C THR A 4 16.92 7.97 -4.50
N ALA A 5 18.20 8.18 -4.19
CA ALA A 5 19.22 8.65 -5.14
C ALA A 5 20.37 7.64 -5.19
N LEU A 6 20.52 6.85 -6.28
CA LEU A 6 21.57 5.82 -6.40
C LEU A 6 22.72 6.23 -7.33
N GLU A 7 23.98 6.03 -6.90
CA GLU A 7 25.20 6.31 -7.66
C GLU A 7 25.68 5.07 -8.45
N GLN A 8 26.23 5.24 -9.66
CA GLN A 8 26.97 4.17 -10.37
C GLN A 8 28.42 4.60 -10.62
N GLY A 9 29.34 4.04 -9.81
CA GLY A 9 30.80 4.17 -9.91
C GLY A 9 31.50 3.19 -8.95
N PRO A 10 32.78 2.82 -9.18
CA PRO A 10 33.44 1.72 -8.49
C PRO A 10 33.99 2.19 -7.14
N ASN A 11 33.13 2.39 -6.13
CA ASN A 11 33.50 2.33 -4.71
C ASN A 11 32.28 2.58 -3.81
N ARG A 12 31.94 1.56 -3.01
CA ARG A 12 31.07 1.59 -1.81
C ARG A 12 29.62 2.01 -2.06
N HIS A 13 28.69 1.05 -1.98
CA HIS A 13 27.26 1.31 -1.81
C HIS A 13 27.05 2.25 -0.62
N ARG A 14 26.89 3.55 -0.87
CA ARG A 14 26.37 4.49 0.12
C ARG A 14 24.86 4.29 0.18
N ASP A 15 24.32 4.37 1.39
CA ASP A 15 22.89 4.31 1.60
C ASP A 15 22.18 5.43 0.81
N PRO A 16 20.97 5.17 0.29
CA PRO A 16 20.21 6.18 -0.42
C PRO A 16 19.83 7.36 0.48
N TYR A 17 19.70 8.55 -0.12
CA TYR A 17 19.11 9.71 0.55
C TYR A 17 17.59 9.66 0.43
N ASN A 18 16.89 9.67 1.58
CA ASN A 18 15.42 9.74 1.64
C ASN A 18 14.96 11.19 1.81
N PHE A 19 13.90 11.58 1.11
CA PHE A 19 13.39 12.94 1.09
C PHE A 19 11.98 13.02 1.68
N LEU A 20 11.81 13.89 2.67
CA LEU A 20 10.52 14.20 3.27
C LEU A 20 9.86 15.37 2.54
N THR A 21 8.53 15.29 2.46
CA THR A 21 7.68 16.36 1.94
C THR A 21 7.84 17.62 2.79
N GLY A 22 7.96 18.77 2.12
CA GLY A 22 8.06 20.08 2.79
C GLY A 22 9.42 20.34 3.45
N THR A 23 10.42 19.49 3.23
CA THR A 23 11.79 19.71 3.68
C THR A 23 12.69 20.07 2.49
N GLU A 24 13.53 21.08 2.66
CA GLU A 24 14.56 21.44 1.68
C GLU A 24 15.90 20.76 2.03
N TYR A 25 16.49 20.12 1.04
CA TYR A 25 17.73 19.39 1.15
C TYR A 25 18.79 20.05 0.28
N VAL A 26 19.71 20.76 0.92
CA VAL A 26 20.84 21.37 0.22
C VAL A 26 21.85 20.28 -0.11
N VAL A 27 22.22 20.19 -1.39
CA VAL A 27 23.35 19.42 -1.92
C VAL A 27 24.55 20.35 -1.99
N GLY A 28 25.71 19.90 -1.53
CA GLY A 28 26.94 20.69 -1.66
C GLY A 28 28.15 20.05 -1.00
N ARG A 29 29.29 20.72 -1.12
CA ARG A 29 30.57 20.19 -0.59
C ARG A 29 30.86 20.51 0.87
N LYS A 30 30.06 21.36 1.53
CA LYS A 30 30.31 21.78 2.92
C LYS A 30 29.03 22.21 3.63
N ASN A 31 28.81 21.69 4.84
CA ASN A 31 27.68 22.04 5.73
C ASN A 31 26.30 21.85 5.06
N CYS A 32 26.13 20.73 4.35
CA CYS A 32 24.93 20.44 3.56
C CYS A 32 24.24 19.17 4.05
N ALA A 33 22.93 19.06 3.76
CA ALA A 33 22.16 17.86 4.09
C ALA A 33 22.67 16.64 3.30
N ILE A 34 23.01 16.86 2.03
CA ILE A 34 23.63 15.89 1.12
C ILE A 34 25.05 16.39 0.84
N LEU A 35 26.04 15.73 1.47
CA LEU A 35 27.43 16.15 1.44
C LEU A 35 28.21 15.36 0.38
N ILE A 36 28.64 16.06 -0.67
CA ILE A 36 29.47 15.50 -1.73
C ILE A 36 30.90 16.00 -1.52
N GLN A 37 31.73 15.13 -0.96
CA GLN A 37 33.15 15.39 -0.74
C GLN A 37 33.97 14.90 -1.93
N ASP A 38 35.19 15.41 -2.06
CA ASP A 38 36.15 14.98 -3.09
C ASP A 38 35.80 15.30 -4.56
N ASP A 39 34.79 16.15 -4.78
CA ASP A 39 34.48 16.74 -6.07
C ASP A 39 34.65 18.27 -6.02
N GLN A 40 35.75 18.76 -6.63
CA GLN A 40 36.10 20.18 -6.61
C GLN A 40 35.13 21.07 -7.42
N SER A 41 34.35 20.46 -8.31
CA SER A 41 33.35 21.16 -9.12
C SER A 41 32.03 21.41 -8.36
N ILE A 42 31.88 20.85 -7.16
CA ILE A 42 30.69 21.07 -6.33
C ILE A 42 30.80 22.40 -5.57
N SER A 43 29.82 23.28 -5.73
CA SER A 43 29.69 24.50 -4.91
C SER A 43 29.45 24.18 -3.42
N ARG A 44 29.73 25.15 -2.53
CA ARG A 44 29.45 24.98 -1.09
C ARG A 44 27.98 24.69 -0.83
N ALA A 45 27.08 25.45 -1.46
CA ALA A 45 25.68 25.10 -1.69
C ALA A 45 25.50 25.02 -3.20
N HIS A 46 25.17 23.85 -3.72
CA HIS A 46 25.15 23.53 -5.15
C HIS A 46 23.74 23.55 -5.72
N ALA A 47 22.85 22.80 -5.09
CA ALA A 47 21.45 22.73 -5.48
C ALA A 47 20.59 22.51 -4.24
N VAL A 48 19.31 22.82 -4.37
CA VAL A 48 18.28 22.53 -3.36
C VAL A 48 17.30 21.53 -3.94
N LEU A 49 17.10 20.43 -3.22
CA LEU A 49 16.08 19.42 -3.51
C LEU A 49 14.89 19.59 -2.56
N SER A 50 13.68 19.42 -3.05
CA SER A 50 12.49 19.45 -2.20
C SER A 50 11.38 18.56 -2.76
N VAL A 51 10.56 17.98 -1.89
CA VAL A 51 9.43 17.14 -2.29
C VAL A 51 8.11 17.88 -2.09
N LYS A 52 7.28 17.89 -3.15
CA LYS A 52 5.92 18.41 -3.13
C LYS A 52 4.92 17.27 -3.09
N HIS A 53 4.10 17.23 -2.04
CA HIS A 53 2.95 16.34 -1.89
C HIS A 53 1.90 17.03 -1.03
N SER A 54 0.70 17.25 -1.58
CA SER A 54 -0.35 17.97 -0.87
C SER A 54 -1.29 17.02 -0.13
N ARG A 55 -1.93 17.53 0.94
CA ARG A 55 -2.91 16.75 1.71
C ARG A 55 -4.09 16.28 0.86
N SER A 56 -4.48 17.04 -0.17
CA SER A 56 -5.53 16.65 -1.12
C SER A 56 -5.19 15.39 -1.92
N ASN A 57 -3.91 15.08 -2.07
CA ASN A 57 -3.43 13.94 -2.84
C ASN A 57 -3.26 12.69 -1.97
N LEU A 58 -3.41 12.79 -0.64
CA LEU A 58 -3.18 11.68 0.29
C LEU A 58 -4.05 10.45 -0.03
N SER A 59 -5.27 10.64 -0.54
CA SER A 59 -6.18 9.55 -0.93
C SER A 59 -6.07 9.15 -2.41
N GLN A 60 -5.14 9.73 -3.16
CA GLN A 60 -5.03 9.63 -4.61
C GLN A 60 -3.69 9.01 -5.03
N PRO A 61 -3.51 7.67 -4.93
CA PRO A 61 -2.25 6.99 -5.20
C PRO A 61 -1.77 7.04 -6.66
N HIS A 62 -2.55 7.64 -7.57
CA HIS A 62 -2.15 7.89 -8.94
C HIS A 62 -1.44 9.24 -9.11
N ILE A 63 -1.59 10.15 -8.15
CA ILE A 63 -0.86 11.41 -8.06
C ILE A 63 0.30 11.19 -7.09
N ILE A 64 1.45 10.85 -7.65
CA ILE A 64 2.66 10.62 -6.87
C ILE A 64 3.26 11.96 -6.41
N PRO A 65 4.02 11.98 -5.29
CA PRO A 65 4.83 13.14 -4.93
C PRO A 65 5.75 13.56 -6.08
N ILE A 66 6.19 14.82 -6.07
CA ILE A 66 7.11 15.36 -7.08
C ILE A 66 8.38 15.83 -6.38
N LEU A 67 9.53 15.25 -6.75
CA LEU A 67 10.84 15.75 -6.34
C LEU A 67 11.23 16.89 -7.28
N THR A 68 11.61 18.03 -6.73
CA THR A 68 12.06 19.20 -7.48
C THR A 68 13.49 19.52 -7.14
N ILE A 69 14.23 20.05 -8.11
CA ILE A 69 15.62 20.46 -7.98
C ILE A 69 15.79 21.89 -8.47
N LYS A 70 16.55 22.71 -7.74
CA LYS A 70 16.95 24.06 -8.13
C LYS A 70 18.46 24.19 -8.05
N ASP A 71 19.12 24.38 -9.18
CA ASP A 71 20.57 24.61 -9.25
C ASP A 71 20.90 26.07 -8.91
N SER A 72 22.00 26.28 -8.18
CA SER A 72 22.58 27.59 -7.90
C SER A 72 24.11 27.55 -8.01
N SER A 73 24.64 26.56 -8.72
CA SER A 73 26.06 26.22 -8.69
C SER A 73 26.88 26.95 -9.76
N LYS A 74 28.21 26.92 -9.59
CA LYS A 74 29.13 27.53 -10.55
C LYS A 74 29.25 26.70 -11.84
N TYR A 75 29.32 25.38 -11.69
CA TYR A 75 29.58 24.45 -12.80
C TYR A 75 28.29 23.85 -13.39
N GLY A 76 27.17 24.00 -12.68
CA GLY A 76 25.84 23.55 -13.08
C GLY A 76 25.50 22.15 -12.58
N THR A 77 24.21 21.85 -12.66
CA THR A 77 23.64 20.51 -12.49
C THR A 77 23.11 20.02 -13.84
N PHE A 78 23.22 18.73 -14.11
CA PHE A 78 22.80 18.10 -15.36
C PHE A 78 21.76 17.02 -15.08
N ILE A 79 20.67 17.00 -15.85
CA ILE A 79 19.62 15.99 -15.79
C ILE A 79 19.66 15.22 -17.11
N ASN A 80 19.89 13.90 -17.04
CA ASN A 80 20.03 13.03 -18.21
C ASN A 80 21.08 13.50 -19.23
N GLY A 81 22.11 14.22 -18.75
CA GLY A 81 23.19 14.78 -19.58
C GLY A 81 22.93 16.21 -20.07
N GLU A 82 21.71 16.73 -19.91
CA GLU A 82 21.36 18.11 -20.28
C GLU A 82 21.57 19.06 -19.11
N LYS A 83 22.25 20.18 -19.36
CA LYS A 83 22.54 21.18 -18.32
C LYS A 83 21.26 21.94 -17.96
N MET A 84 20.96 22.03 -16.67
CA MET A 84 19.86 22.85 -16.18
C MET A 84 20.11 24.34 -16.39
N GLU A 85 19.04 25.10 -16.61
CA GLU A 85 19.08 26.55 -16.46
C GLU A 85 19.25 26.91 -14.98
N ASN A 86 20.20 27.81 -14.70
CA ASN A 86 20.53 28.19 -13.34
C ASN A 86 19.33 28.89 -12.68
N SER A 87 19.09 28.59 -11.40
CA SER A 87 18.08 29.20 -10.54
C SER A 87 16.62 28.98 -10.93
N GLN A 88 16.33 28.17 -11.95
CA GLN A 88 14.99 27.70 -12.24
C GLN A 88 14.76 26.31 -11.61
N PRO A 89 13.68 26.13 -10.81
CA PRO A 89 13.30 24.81 -10.32
C PRO A 89 12.82 23.91 -11.47
N MET A 90 13.24 22.65 -11.46
CA MET A 90 12.76 21.62 -12.38
C MET A 90 12.22 20.42 -11.61
N ASP A 91 11.14 19.83 -12.13
CA ASP A 91 10.55 18.61 -11.58
C ASP A 91 11.33 17.40 -12.13
N LEU A 92 11.74 16.51 -11.23
CA LEU A 92 12.45 15.27 -11.54
C LEU A 92 11.46 14.12 -11.68
N LYS A 93 11.75 13.23 -12.63
CA LYS A 93 10.99 12.02 -12.89
C LYS A 93 11.71 10.80 -12.31
N TRP A 94 10.93 9.77 -12.04
CA TRP A 94 11.48 8.45 -11.72
C TRP A 94 12.42 7.99 -12.84
N GLY A 95 13.64 7.61 -12.45
CA GLY A 95 14.69 7.13 -13.33
C GLY A 95 15.64 8.21 -13.84
N ASP A 96 15.36 9.49 -13.62
CA ASP A 96 16.23 10.59 -14.06
C ASP A 96 17.62 10.48 -13.43
N LYS A 97 18.65 10.71 -14.25
CA LYS A 97 20.05 10.73 -13.83
C LYS A 97 20.46 12.18 -13.55
N VAL A 98 20.81 12.48 -12.31
CA VAL A 98 21.23 13.81 -11.88
C VAL A 98 22.74 13.81 -11.67
N THR A 99 23.46 14.67 -12.39
CA THR A 99 24.89 14.88 -12.19
C THR A 99 25.12 16.26 -11.62
N PHE A 100 25.76 16.34 -10.45
CA PHE A 100 26.16 17.62 -9.87
C PHE A 100 27.59 17.95 -10.31
N GLY A 101 27.81 19.17 -10.82
CA GLY A 101 29.13 19.58 -11.30
C GLY A 101 29.54 18.84 -12.58
N VAL A 102 30.86 18.73 -12.81
CA VAL A 102 31.43 18.24 -14.07
C VAL A 102 32.23 16.94 -13.94
N PHE A 103 32.30 16.35 -12.75
CA PHE A 103 33.00 15.08 -12.52
C PHE A 103 32.01 13.91 -12.37
N ASN A 104 32.16 13.09 -11.32
CA ASN A 104 31.49 11.79 -11.20
C ASN A 104 30.37 11.75 -10.15
N SER A 105 29.94 12.89 -9.63
CA SER A 105 28.84 13.00 -8.66
C SER A 105 27.47 12.75 -9.31
N LYS A 106 27.17 11.47 -9.59
CA LYS A 106 26.07 11.03 -10.47
C LYS A 106 25.04 10.18 -9.74
N TYR A 107 23.84 10.69 -9.58
CA TYR A 107 22.74 10.04 -8.85
C TYR A 107 21.61 9.65 -9.80
N ARG A 108 20.77 8.70 -9.37
CA ARG A 108 19.53 8.31 -10.07
C ARG A 108 18.34 8.49 -9.16
N VAL A 109 17.34 9.22 -9.62
CA VAL A 109 16.07 9.40 -8.90
C VAL A 109 15.26 8.11 -8.94
N GLU A 110 14.87 7.65 -7.78
CA GLU A 110 14.04 6.47 -7.57
C GLU A 110 12.77 6.87 -6.83
N TYR A 111 11.68 6.16 -7.11
CA TYR A 111 10.41 6.32 -6.41
C TYR A 111 9.90 4.97 -5.94
N GLU A 112 9.71 4.83 -4.62
CA GLU A 112 9.07 3.65 -4.05
C GLU A 112 7.62 3.97 -3.63
N PRO A 113 6.61 3.30 -4.21
CA PRO A 113 5.22 3.51 -3.83
C PRO A 113 4.97 3.19 -2.35
N LEU A 114 4.27 4.08 -1.65
CA LEU A 114 3.85 3.85 -0.27
C LEU A 114 2.35 4.08 -0.16
N VAL A 115 1.58 3.00 -0.31
CA VAL A 115 0.12 3.04 -0.22
C VAL A 115 -0.31 2.20 0.97
N VAL A 116 -0.98 2.82 1.93
CA VAL A 116 -1.33 2.19 3.21
C VAL A 116 -2.84 2.12 3.34
N SER A 117 -3.34 1.01 3.88
CA SER A 117 -4.70 0.96 4.42
C SER A 117 -4.63 0.70 5.92
N SER A 118 -5.57 1.25 6.67
CA SER A 118 -5.69 1.00 8.11
C SER A 118 -6.98 0.27 8.45
N SER A 119 -6.96 -0.52 9.51
CA SER A 119 -8.13 -1.19 10.05
C SER A 119 -8.16 -1.05 11.57
N CYS A 120 -9.36 -0.93 12.14
CA CYS A 120 -9.57 -0.86 13.60
C CYS A 120 -8.83 0.27 14.35
N LEU A 121 -8.34 1.32 13.65
CA LEU A 121 -7.73 2.48 14.29
C LEU A 121 -8.78 3.51 14.78
N ASN A 122 -8.52 4.12 15.93
CA ASN A 122 -9.28 5.23 16.46
C ASN A 122 -8.95 6.56 15.73
N GLY A 123 -9.68 7.63 16.06
CA GLY A 123 -9.51 8.94 15.40
C GLY A 123 -8.09 9.51 15.50
N PRO A 124 -7.52 9.63 16.71
CA PRO A 124 -6.14 10.09 16.91
C PRO A 124 -5.08 9.25 16.17
N GLU A 125 -5.17 7.93 16.23
CA GLU A 125 -4.24 7.02 15.52
C GLU A 125 -4.31 7.24 14.00
N LYS A 126 -5.51 7.40 13.44
CA LYS A 126 -5.70 7.69 12.01
C LYS A 126 -5.10 9.02 11.62
N GLU A 127 -5.28 10.06 12.42
CA GLU A 127 -4.73 11.38 12.13
C GLU A 127 -3.20 11.37 12.20
N SER A 128 -2.60 10.72 13.21
CA SER A 128 -1.15 10.54 13.32
C SER A 128 -0.60 9.78 12.11
N LEU A 129 -1.24 8.67 11.72
CA LEU A 129 -0.85 7.91 10.53
C LEU A 129 -0.93 8.75 9.24
N ASN A 130 -2.00 9.52 9.06
CA ASN A 130 -2.20 10.38 7.90
C ASN A 130 -1.11 11.47 7.82
N GLN A 131 -0.76 12.09 8.96
CA GLN A 131 0.29 13.09 9.03
C GLN A 131 1.65 12.46 8.71
N ALA A 132 1.94 11.28 9.26
CA ALA A 132 3.18 10.58 9.02
C ALA A 132 3.34 10.24 7.53
N LEU A 133 2.29 9.66 6.93
CA LEU A 133 2.29 9.31 5.52
C LEU A 133 2.33 10.52 4.61
N LEU A 134 1.71 11.64 4.97
CA LEU A 134 1.82 12.89 4.21
C LEU A 134 3.27 13.36 4.15
N GLN A 135 3.98 13.37 5.27
CA GLN A 135 5.39 13.77 5.31
C GLN A 135 6.28 12.80 4.53
N LEU A 136 6.02 11.49 4.63
CA LEU A 136 6.71 10.47 3.84
C LEU A 136 6.36 10.52 2.34
N GLY A 137 5.42 11.33 1.87
CA GLY A 137 4.97 11.28 0.47
C GLY A 137 4.19 10.00 0.13
N GLY A 138 3.49 9.42 1.10
CA GLY A 138 2.65 8.24 0.96
C GLY A 138 1.17 8.56 0.73
N HIS A 139 0.38 7.50 0.67
CA HIS A 139 -1.06 7.54 0.41
C HIS A 139 -1.83 6.65 1.36
N VAL A 140 -3.09 7.02 1.65
CA VAL A 140 -4.00 6.29 2.53
C VAL A 140 -5.27 5.92 1.77
N LEU A 141 -5.60 4.63 1.76
CA LEU A 141 -6.81 4.11 1.15
C LEU A 141 -7.80 3.56 2.19
N GLY A 142 -9.05 4.01 2.09
CA GLY A 142 -10.15 3.51 2.92
C GLY A 142 -10.51 2.05 2.65
N ASN A 143 -10.26 1.56 1.42
CA ASN A 143 -10.46 0.18 1.02
C ASN A 143 -9.16 -0.43 0.53
N TRP A 144 -9.00 -1.75 0.68
CA TRP A 144 -7.81 -2.44 0.18
C TRP A 144 -7.84 -2.52 -1.34
N THR A 145 -6.67 -2.37 -1.96
CA THR A 145 -6.46 -2.59 -3.40
C THR A 145 -5.13 -3.34 -3.60
N GLY A 146 -4.91 -3.92 -4.78
CA GLY A 146 -3.62 -4.56 -5.10
C GLY A 146 -2.41 -3.61 -5.04
N LYS A 147 -2.62 -2.28 -5.01
CA LYS A 147 -1.58 -1.27 -4.85
C LYS A 147 -1.15 -1.06 -3.39
N CYS A 148 -1.94 -1.54 -2.42
CA CYS A 148 -1.60 -1.42 -1.02
C CYS A 148 -0.28 -2.17 -0.72
N THR A 149 0.57 -1.51 0.03
CA THR A 149 1.91 -1.95 0.43
C THR A 149 1.92 -2.42 1.89
N HIS A 150 1.10 -1.81 2.75
CA HIS A 150 1.03 -2.10 4.18
C HIS A 150 -0.43 -2.07 4.66
N LEU A 151 -0.72 -2.91 5.63
CA LEU A 151 -1.90 -2.80 6.48
C LEU A 151 -1.48 -2.30 7.86
N VAL A 152 -2.15 -1.28 8.39
CA VAL A 152 -1.90 -0.77 9.75
C VAL A 152 -3.03 -1.13 10.69
N MET A 153 -2.70 -1.78 11.81
CA MET A 153 -3.65 -2.18 12.86
C MET A 153 -2.96 -2.19 14.23
N SER A 154 -3.65 -1.73 15.29
CA SER A 154 -3.12 -1.77 16.66
C SER A 154 -3.09 -3.20 17.23
N SER A 155 -4.06 -4.02 16.85
CA SER A 155 -4.08 -5.48 17.09
C SER A 155 -4.70 -6.18 15.89
N VAL A 156 -4.24 -7.40 15.58
CA VAL A 156 -4.74 -8.15 14.41
C VAL A 156 -6.13 -8.71 14.72
N LYS A 157 -7.09 -8.30 13.90
CA LYS A 157 -8.45 -8.85 13.79
C LYS A 157 -8.66 -9.37 12.39
N ILE A 158 -9.52 -10.37 12.22
CA ILE A 158 -9.78 -11.00 10.91
C ILE A 158 -10.82 -10.17 10.13
N THR A 159 -10.35 -8.99 9.68
CA THR A 159 -11.12 -8.11 8.79
C THR A 159 -10.83 -8.45 7.33
N ILE A 160 -11.69 -7.99 6.41
CA ILE A 160 -11.43 -8.17 4.96
C ILE A 160 -10.10 -7.60 4.51
N LYS A 161 -9.63 -6.51 5.13
CA LYS A 161 -8.32 -5.91 4.82
C LYS A 161 -7.17 -6.80 5.26
N THR A 162 -7.29 -7.45 6.42
CA THR A 162 -6.34 -8.44 6.94
C THR A 162 -6.19 -9.58 5.94
N ILE A 163 -7.32 -10.08 5.44
CA ILE A 163 -7.37 -11.19 4.48
C ILE A 163 -6.70 -10.78 3.17
N CYS A 164 -7.05 -9.60 2.63
CA CYS A 164 -6.42 -9.10 1.43
C CYS A 164 -4.91 -8.85 1.61
N ALA A 165 -4.47 -8.35 2.77
CA ALA A 165 -3.06 -8.16 3.07
C ALA A 165 -2.30 -9.51 3.05
N LEU A 166 -2.85 -10.54 3.69
CA LEU A 166 -2.26 -11.89 3.70
C LEU A 166 -2.22 -12.51 2.30
N ILE A 167 -3.31 -12.39 1.52
CA ILE A 167 -3.36 -12.84 0.12
C ILE A 167 -2.28 -12.13 -0.71
N CYS A 168 -2.14 -10.82 -0.55
CA CYS A 168 -1.15 -10.03 -1.27
C CYS A 168 0.27 -10.15 -0.71
N CYS A 169 0.49 -10.95 0.34
CA CYS A 169 1.78 -11.06 1.04
C CYS A 169 2.32 -9.69 1.50
N ARG A 170 1.43 -8.83 2.00
CA ARG A 170 1.78 -7.50 2.52
C ARG A 170 1.90 -7.52 4.03
N PRO A 171 2.88 -6.80 4.60
CA PRO A 171 3.06 -6.72 6.04
C PRO A 171 1.85 -6.05 6.71
N ILE A 172 1.58 -6.52 7.92
CA ILE A 172 0.66 -5.90 8.87
C ILE A 172 1.51 -5.31 9.98
N VAL A 173 1.40 -4.01 10.22
CA VAL A 173 2.27 -3.27 11.14
C VAL A 173 1.47 -2.42 12.13
N LEU A 174 2.10 -2.10 13.25
CA LEU A 174 1.61 -1.17 14.25
C LEU A 174 1.57 0.27 13.70
N PRO A 175 0.65 1.14 14.20
CA PRO A 175 0.56 2.55 13.81
C PRO A 175 1.86 3.34 13.97
N GLU A 176 2.65 3.02 14.98
CA GLU A 176 3.88 3.72 15.34
C GLU A 176 4.99 3.54 14.30
N TYR A 177 4.91 2.52 13.44
CA TYR A 177 5.93 2.19 12.45
C TYR A 177 6.32 3.40 11.58
N PHE A 178 5.33 4.07 10.98
CA PHE A 178 5.60 5.20 10.07
C PHE A 178 6.09 6.46 10.79
N ASN A 179 5.70 6.65 12.05
CA ASN A 179 6.24 7.72 12.87
C ASN A 179 7.72 7.46 13.18
N GLU A 180 8.10 6.21 13.43
CA GLU A 180 9.50 5.87 13.67
C GLU A 180 10.35 5.97 12.40
N GLN A 181 9.82 5.55 11.25
CA GLN A 181 10.47 5.76 9.95
C GLN A 181 10.78 7.24 9.70
N LEU A 182 9.82 8.13 9.99
CA LEU A 182 10.04 9.57 9.90
C LEU A 182 11.19 10.05 10.78
N LYS A 183 11.23 9.62 12.05
CA LYS A 183 12.30 10.00 12.97
C LYS A 183 13.65 9.53 12.45
N CYS A 184 13.75 8.30 11.96
CA CYS A 184 14.99 7.76 11.38
C CYS A 184 15.48 8.61 10.21
N ILE A 185 14.59 8.98 9.29
CA ILE A 185 14.94 9.83 8.13
C ILE A 185 15.39 11.23 8.59
N GLN A 186 14.68 11.84 9.54
CA GLN A 186 15.03 13.16 10.08
C GLN A 186 16.39 13.16 10.79
N GLN A 187 16.67 12.09 11.54
CA GLN A 187 17.91 11.93 12.30
C GLN A 187 19.06 11.33 11.48
N LYS A 188 18.80 10.94 10.23
CA LYS A 188 19.75 10.23 9.35
C LYS A 188 20.32 8.97 9.97
N THR A 189 19.48 8.23 10.69
CA THR A 189 19.80 6.92 11.27
C THR A 189 19.26 5.80 10.39
N ALA A 190 19.67 4.56 10.67
CA ALA A 190 19.18 3.40 9.94
C ALA A 190 17.65 3.27 10.08
N LEU A 191 16.98 2.93 8.98
CA LEU A 191 15.54 2.71 8.97
C LEU A 191 15.17 1.53 9.87
N THR A 192 14.01 1.62 10.52
CA THR A 192 13.59 0.56 11.44
C THR A 192 13.15 -0.70 10.72
N SER A 193 13.45 -1.85 11.32
CA SER A 193 12.98 -3.14 10.82
C SER A 193 11.48 -3.28 11.04
N LEU A 194 10.77 -3.75 9.99
CA LEU A 194 9.36 -4.12 10.06
C LEU A 194 9.05 -5.12 11.18
N ALA A 195 9.97 -6.03 11.48
CA ALA A 195 9.78 -7.07 12.48
C ALA A 195 9.58 -6.52 13.90
N SER A 196 10.10 -5.31 14.19
CA SER A 196 9.94 -4.64 15.48
C SER A 196 8.55 -4.02 15.68
N PHE A 197 7.71 -4.00 14.62
CA PHE A 197 6.41 -3.34 14.62
C PHE A 197 5.27 -4.31 14.27
N LEU A 198 5.43 -5.60 14.58
CA LEU A 198 4.36 -6.57 14.37
C LEU A 198 3.27 -6.44 15.45
N PRO A 199 2.00 -6.26 15.08
CA PRO A 199 0.90 -6.19 16.04
C PRO A 199 0.64 -7.55 16.69
N SER A 200 0.17 -7.52 17.94
CA SER A 200 -0.32 -8.71 18.63
C SER A 200 -1.62 -9.22 17.99
N ILE A 201 -1.86 -10.53 18.10
CA ILE A 201 -3.09 -11.15 17.62
C ILE A 201 -4.16 -11.03 18.70
N ASP A 202 -5.27 -10.35 18.39
CA ASP A 202 -6.41 -10.16 19.27
C ASP A 202 -7.69 -10.56 18.53
N GLU A 203 -7.81 -11.85 18.24
CA GLU A 203 -8.95 -12.41 17.52
C GLU A 203 -9.59 -13.56 18.32
N PRO A 204 -10.78 -13.34 18.91
CA PRO A 204 -11.50 -14.36 19.67
C PRO A 204 -11.76 -15.65 18.88
N SER A 205 -12.01 -15.53 17.57
CA SER A 205 -12.26 -16.69 16.69
C SER A 205 -11.02 -17.57 16.46
N LEU A 206 -9.83 -17.13 16.89
CA LEU A 206 -8.55 -17.81 16.68
C LEU A 206 -7.90 -18.35 17.97
N LYS A 207 -8.52 -18.16 19.13
CA LYS A 207 -7.94 -18.51 20.46
C LYS A 207 -7.51 -19.98 20.64
N SER A 208 -7.94 -20.90 19.78
CA SER A 208 -7.57 -22.32 19.83
C SER A 208 -6.74 -22.81 18.65
N ARG A 209 -6.32 -21.93 17.73
CA ARG A 209 -5.63 -22.29 16.48
C ARG A 209 -4.38 -21.42 16.28
N SER A 210 -3.28 -22.04 15.86
CA SER A 210 -2.09 -21.30 15.42
C SER A 210 -2.40 -20.56 14.12
N VAL A 211 -2.09 -19.26 14.07
CA VAL A 211 -2.44 -18.37 12.96
C VAL A 211 -1.15 -17.98 12.26
N ASP A 212 -1.00 -18.41 11.02
CA ASP A 212 0.15 -18.02 10.22
C ASP A 212 -0.09 -16.65 9.56
N LEU A 213 0.55 -15.59 10.06
CA LEU A 213 0.53 -14.26 9.45
C LEU A 213 1.73 -14.01 8.54
N SER A 214 2.61 -15.00 8.35
CA SER A 214 3.79 -14.86 7.49
C SER A 214 3.39 -14.74 6.01
N ALA A 215 4.31 -14.28 5.17
CA ALA A 215 4.06 -14.20 3.73
C ALA A 215 3.94 -15.61 3.13
N ASN A 216 2.85 -15.89 2.43
CA ASN A 216 2.62 -17.17 1.75
C ASN A 216 2.02 -16.93 0.36
N GLU A 217 2.86 -17.08 -0.66
CA GLU A 217 2.52 -16.82 -2.06
C GLU A 217 1.37 -17.71 -2.59
N ASN A 218 1.15 -18.88 -1.98
CA ASN A 218 0.03 -19.76 -2.35
C ASN A 218 -1.33 -19.11 -2.08
N ARG A 219 -1.41 -18.13 -1.16
CA ARG A 219 -2.65 -17.42 -0.84
C ARG A 219 -3.19 -16.61 -2.01
N LYS A 220 -2.34 -16.19 -2.96
CA LYS A 220 -2.76 -15.51 -4.21
C LYS A 220 -3.59 -16.41 -5.13
N LYS A 221 -3.59 -17.73 -4.89
CA LYS A 221 -4.28 -18.74 -5.70
C LYS A 221 -5.32 -19.52 -4.88
N ILE A 222 -5.63 -19.09 -3.67
CA ILE A 222 -6.52 -19.83 -2.76
C ILE A 222 -7.94 -20.00 -3.30
N PHE A 223 -8.37 -19.07 -4.17
CA PHE A 223 -9.67 -19.09 -4.84
C PHE A 223 -9.55 -19.42 -6.33
N LYS A 224 -8.40 -19.95 -6.77
CA LYS A 224 -8.22 -20.35 -8.17
C LYS A 224 -9.32 -21.31 -8.60
N ASP A 225 -9.88 -21.04 -9.78
CA ASP A 225 -10.96 -21.82 -10.38
C ASP A 225 -12.26 -21.84 -9.54
N LYS A 226 -12.45 -20.91 -8.58
CA LYS A 226 -13.69 -20.77 -7.80
C LYS A 226 -14.48 -19.55 -8.24
N VAL A 227 -15.81 -19.68 -8.23
CA VAL A 227 -16.74 -18.59 -8.53
C VAL A 227 -17.57 -18.28 -7.29
N PHE A 228 -17.45 -17.07 -6.77
CA PHE A 228 -18.19 -16.59 -5.61
C PHE A 228 -19.42 -15.82 -6.06
N LEU A 229 -20.58 -16.31 -5.66
CA LEU A 229 -21.87 -15.77 -5.98
C LEU A 229 -22.40 -14.99 -4.77
N PHE A 230 -22.58 -13.69 -4.95
CA PHE A 230 -23.09 -12.78 -3.94
C PHE A 230 -24.56 -12.50 -4.21
N LEU A 231 -25.36 -12.47 -3.15
CA LEU A 231 -26.79 -12.15 -3.22
C LEU A 231 -27.07 -10.66 -2.99
N ASN A 232 -26.06 -9.90 -2.57
CA ASN A 232 -26.18 -8.48 -2.21
C ASN A 232 -25.02 -7.68 -2.81
N ALA A 233 -25.33 -6.60 -3.53
CA ALA A 233 -24.35 -5.70 -4.12
C ALA A 233 -23.40 -5.06 -3.08
N LYS A 234 -23.89 -4.79 -1.86
CA LYS A 234 -23.05 -4.25 -0.77
C LYS A 234 -22.01 -5.28 -0.32
N GLN A 235 -22.40 -6.55 -0.17
CA GLN A 235 -21.48 -7.62 0.18
C GLN A 235 -20.48 -7.88 -0.94
N LEU A 236 -20.93 -7.92 -2.20
CA LEU A 236 -20.04 -8.02 -3.35
C LEU A 236 -19.00 -6.92 -3.33
N LYS A 237 -19.40 -5.66 -3.13
CA LYS A 237 -18.46 -4.53 -3.08
C LYS A 237 -17.44 -4.66 -1.95
N LYS A 238 -17.86 -5.16 -0.78
CA LYS A 238 -17.00 -5.33 0.42
C LYS A 238 -16.00 -6.48 0.24
N LEU A 239 -16.45 -7.63 -0.29
CA LEU A 239 -15.71 -8.89 -0.26
C LEU A 239 -15.05 -9.29 -1.59
N SER A 240 -15.53 -8.78 -2.73
CA SER A 240 -14.95 -9.10 -4.05
C SER A 240 -13.45 -8.82 -4.16
N PRO A 241 -12.85 -7.79 -3.49
CA PRO A 241 -11.40 -7.61 -3.57
C PRO A 241 -10.62 -8.84 -3.08
N ALA A 242 -11.03 -9.47 -1.97
CA ALA A 242 -10.35 -10.67 -1.47
C ALA A 242 -10.51 -11.86 -2.43
N VAL A 243 -11.69 -12.03 -3.00
CA VAL A 243 -11.97 -13.10 -3.98
C VAL A 243 -11.06 -12.94 -5.21
N THR A 244 -11.07 -11.76 -5.82
CA THR A 244 -10.29 -11.49 -7.04
C THR A 244 -8.80 -11.53 -6.79
N LEU A 245 -8.32 -10.98 -5.67
CA LEU A 245 -6.90 -11.04 -5.30
C LEU A 245 -6.42 -12.48 -5.01
N GLY A 246 -7.31 -13.35 -4.52
CA GLY A 246 -7.05 -14.77 -4.30
C GLY A 246 -7.19 -15.64 -5.56
N GLY A 247 -7.44 -15.04 -6.72
CA GLY A 247 -7.54 -15.74 -8.02
C GLY A 247 -8.92 -16.31 -8.36
N GLY A 248 -9.96 -15.92 -7.63
CA GLY A 248 -11.34 -16.31 -7.88
C GLY A 248 -12.15 -15.27 -8.65
N GLU A 249 -13.33 -15.68 -9.09
CA GLU A 249 -14.30 -14.80 -9.76
C GLU A 249 -15.41 -14.40 -8.79
N ALA A 250 -15.85 -13.14 -8.80
CA ALA A 250 -16.94 -12.66 -7.95
C ALA A 250 -18.10 -12.15 -8.82
N LYS A 251 -19.31 -12.68 -8.61
CA LYS A 251 -20.53 -12.31 -9.38
C LYS A 251 -21.67 -11.94 -8.44
N LEU A 252 -22.50 -10.99 -8.86
CA LEU A 252 -23.79 -10.71 -8.23
C LEU A 252 -24.86 -11.57 -8.89
N LEU A 253 -25.58 -12.35 -8.11
CA LEU A 253 -26.83 -12.97 -8.56
C LEU A 253 -27.93 -11.90 -8.50
N LYS A 254 -28.61 -11.69 -9.63
CA LYS A 254 -29.75 -10.78 -9.74
C LYS A 254 -31.04 -11.54 -9.43
N GLU A 255 -32.08 -10.86 -8.99
CA GLU A 255 -33.36 -11.45 -8.59
C GLU A 255 -34.06 -12.21 -9.75
N ASP A 256 -33.81 -11.83 -11.01
CA ASP A 256 -34.35 -12.49 -12.21
C ASP A 256 -33.54 -13.73 -12.66
N PHE A 257 -32.85 -14.40 -11.74
CA PHE A 257 -31.96 -15.48 -12.08
C PHE A 257 -32.72 -16.74 -12.52
N ASN A 258 -32.66 -17.05 -13.81
CA ASN A 258 -33.31 -18.23 -14.39
C ASN A 258 -32.31 -19.33 -14.81
N ASP A 259 -31.01 -19.08 -14.66
CA ASP A 259 -29.94 -19.96 -15.15
C ASP A 259 -29.40 -20.87 -14.04
N GLN A 260 -30.10 -21.97 -13.79
CA GLN A 260 -29.73 -22.97 -12.77
C GLN A 260 -28.32 -23.55 -12.99
N SER A 261 -27.77 -23.50 -14.21
CA SER A 261 -26.45 -24.05 -14.55
C SER A 261 -25.30 -23.43 -13.74
N VAL A 262 -25.45 -22.18 -13.29
CA VAL A 262 -24.44 -21.48 -12.48
C VAL A 262 -24.45 -21.98 -11.03
N LEU A 263 -25.61 -22.38 -10.50
CA LEU A 263 -25.73 -22.98 -9.16
C LEU A 263 -25.31 -24.45 -9.17
N GLU A 264 -25.50 -25.15 -10.28
CA GLU A 264 -25.06 -26.53 -10.49
C GLU A 264 -23.54 -26.65 -10.70
N ASN A 265 -22.84 -25.54 -10.91
CA ASN A 265 -21.39 -25.55 -11.06
C ASN A 265 -20.71 -25.98 -9.74
N PRO A 266 -19.98 -27.11 -9.69
CA PRO A 266 -19.33 -27.60 -8.46
C PRO A 266 -18.22 -26.68 -7.94
N LYS A 267 -17.81 -25.69 -8.75
CA LYS A 267 -16.83 -24.66 -8.40
C LYS A 267 -17.47 -23.37 -7.89
N ALA A 268 -18.80 -23.26 -7.89
CA ALA A 268 -19.53 -22.12 -7.37
C ALA A 268 -19.67 -22.18 -5.85
N CYS A 269 -19.54 -21.03 -5.22
CA CYS A 269 -19.65 -20.80 -3.78
C CYS A 269 -20.65 -19.65 -3.56
N VAL A 270 -21.84 -19.95 -3.04
CA VAL A 270 -22.81 -18.89 -2.69
C VAL A 270 -22.48 -18.34 -1.30
N ILE A 271 -22.40 -17.01 -1.22
CA ILE A 271 -22.09 -16.29 0.02
C ILE A 271 -23.39 -15.97 0.76
N ASP A 272 -23.48 -16.49 1.99
CA ASP A 272 -24.58 -16.22 2.91
C ASP A 272 -24.61 -14.74 3.38
N ILE A 273 -25.82 -14.23 3.54
CA ILE A 273 -26.12 -12.86 3.95
C ILE A 273 -26.06 -12.71 5.48
N GLY A 274 -26.31 -13.78 6.24
CA GLY A 274 -26.60 -13.73 7.68
C GLY A 274 -25.46 -13.33 8.63
N THR A 275 -24.20 -13.26 8.18
CA THR A 275 -23.04 -13.22 9.10
C THR A 275 -22.07 -12.06 8.90
N THR A 276 -22.25 -11.19 7.90
CA THR A 276 -21.23 -10.17 7.57
C THR A 276 -21.33 -8.84 8.30
N ASP A 277 -22.40 -8.56 9.04
CA ASP A 277 -22.54 -7.45 10.01
C ASP A 277 -23.89 -7.61 10.74
N SER A 278 -23.92 -7.58 12.08
CA SER A 278 -25.15 -7.47 12.88
C SER A 278 -25.89 -6.13 12.72
N GLN A 279 -25.56 -5.35 11.68
CA GLN A 279 -26.08 -4.01 11.38
C GLN A 279 -26.62 -3.87 9.94
N LEU A 280 -26.62 -4.92 9.12
CA LEU A 280 -27.20 -4.87 7.78
C LEU A 280 -28.68 -5.27 7.84
N SER A 281 -29.57 -4.28 7.98
CA SER A 281 -30.99 -4.50 7.70
C SER A 281 -31.18 -4.78 6.20
N LEU A 282 -31.79 -5.91 5.90
CA LEU A 282 -32.21 -6.24 4.54
C LEU A 282 -33.55 -5.56 4.26
N SER A 283 -33.79 -5.19 3.00
CA SER A 283 -35.13 -4.88 2.53
C SER A 283 -35.92 -6.19 2.33
N ASP A 284 -37.22 -6.18 2.61
CA ASP A 284 -38.13 -7.33 2.48
C ASP A 284 -38.01 -8.12 1.16
N PRO A 285 -37.85 -7.52 -0.05
CA PRO A 285 -37.66 -8.28 -1.28
C PRO A 285 -36.34 -9.07 -1.33
N THR A 286 -35.26 -8.52 -0.77
CA THR A 286 -33.95 -9.20 -0.73
C THR A 286 -34.00 -10.44 0.15
N GLN A 287 -34.81 -10.44 1.22
CA GLN A 287 -35.00 -11.59 2.11
C GLN A 287 -35.76 -12.74 1.41
N SER A 288 -36.87 -12.43 0.73
CA SER A 288 -37.68 -13.42 0.02
C SER A 288 -36.90 -14.13 -1.10
N TRP A 289 -36.10 -13.35 -1.86
CA TRP A 289 -35.19 -13.85 -2.87
C TRP A 289 -34.11 -14.77 -2.28
N THR A 290 -33.50 -14.35 -1.17
CA THR A 290 -32.42 -15.12 -0.51
C THR A 290 -32.92 -16.48 -0.03
N CYS A 291 -34.12 -16.54 0.56
CA CYS A 291 -34.76 -17.79 0.94
C CYS A 291 -34.99 -18.71 -0.27
N SER A 292 -35.45 -18.16 -1.39
CA SER A 292 -35.67 -18.92 -2.63
C SER A 292 -34.38 -19.52 -3.18
N VAL A 293 -33.25 -18.79 -3.11
CA VAL A 293 -31.94 -19.33 -3.52
C VAL A 293 -31.47 -20.41 -2.55
N PHE A 294 -31.68 -20.26 -1.24
CA PHE A 294 -31.32 -21.29 -0.26
C PHE A 294 -32.12 -22.58 -0.46
N ASP A 295 -33.40 -22.48 -0.79
CA ASP A 295 -34.23 -23.65 -1.11
C ASP A 295 -33.71 -24.40 -2.35
N VAL A 296 -33.25 -23.66 -3.37
CA VAL A 296 -32.62 -24.25 -4.56
C VAL A 296 -31.27 -24.89 -4.23
N LEU A 297 -30.43 -24.24 -3.41
CA LEU A 297 -29.14 -24.78 -2.98
C LEU A 297 -29.28 -26.04 -2.13
N GLN A 298 -30.27 -26.10 -1.24
CA GLN A 298 -30.59 -27.29 -0.45
C GLN A 298 -31.03 -28.46 -1.35
N ARG A 299 -31.85 -28.19 -2.38
CA ARG A 299 -32.27 -29.21 -3.35
C ARG A 299 -31.13 -29.74 -4.21
N LEU A 300 -30.14 -28.89 -4.52
CA LEU A 300 -28.98 -29.24 -5.35
C LEU A 300 -27.79 -29.81 -4.56
N GLY A 301 -27.84 -29.83 -3.22
CA GLY A 301 -26.75 -30.33 -2.38
C GLY A 301 -25.47 -29.47 -2.45
N VAL A 302 -25.60 -28.19 -2.83
CA VAL A 302 -24.48 -27.27 -3.06
C VAL A 302 -24.07 -26.62 -1.74
N ASN A 303 -22.78 -26.68 -1.40
CA ASN A 303 -22.26 -26.13 -0.15
C ASN A 303 -22.37 -24.60 -0.11
N VAL A 304 -23.15 -24.08 0.85
CA VAL A 304 -23.11 -22.67 1.24
C VAL A 304 -21.74 -22.38 1.84
N CYS A 305 -21.06 -21.38 1.29
CA CYS A 305 -19.65 -21.15 1.55
C CYS A 305 -19.46 -19.77 2.17
N PHE A 306 -18.71 -19.65 3.25
CA PHE A 306 -18.31 -18.33 3.76
C PHE A 306 -16.95 -17.98 3.19
N VAL A 307 -16.78 -16.77 2.65
CA VAL A 307 -15.44 -16.25 2.28
C VAL A 307 -14.48 -16.33 3.47
N LEU A 308 -15.01 -16.18 4.69
CA LEU A 308 -14.26 -16.29 5.94
C LEU A 308 -13.93 -17.74 6.37
N SER A 309 -14.62 -18.75 5.84
CA SER A 309 -14.33 -20.16 6.13
C SER A 309 -13.17 -20.72 5.31
N PHE A 310 -12.86 -20.08 4.18
CA PHE A 310 -11.70 -20.43 3.34
C PHE A 310 -10.44 -19.65 3.74
N LEU A 311 -10.41 -19.09 4.94
CA LEU A 311 -9.34 -18.15 5.29
C LEU A 311 -7.98 -18.81 5.44
N PRO A 312 -6.93 -18.13 4.96
CA PRO A 312 -5.56 -18.62 4.87
C PRO A 312 -4.82 -18.46 6.21
N VAL A 313 -5.54 -18.72 7.30
CA VAL A 313 -5.04 -18.62 8.67
C VAL A 313 -4.52 -19.98 9.16
N HIS A 314 -4.86 -21.05 8.43
CA HIS A 314 -4.34 -22.41 8.60
C HIS A 314 -3.38 -22.77 7.48
#